data_AF-A0A7C8HU71-F1
#
_entry.id   AF-A0A7C8HU71-F1
#
_cell.length_a   1.000
_cell.length_b   1.000
_cell.length_c   1.000
_cell.angle_alpha   90.00
_cell.angle_beta   90.00
_cell.angle_gamma   90.00
#
_symmetry.space_group_name_H-M   'P 1'
#
loop_
_entity.id
_entity.type
_entity.pdbx_description
1 polymer ?
#
loop_
_entity_poly.entity_id
_entity_poly.type
_entity_poly.pdbx_seq_one_letter_code
_entity_poly.pdbx_strand_id
1 'polypeptide(L)'
;MNQVKTVDTVDKMLLERIAKEWKVYTDGYLLAPQNVMDMLHWVDVVHGRSEGHWPEHWSVQFFWDRVEKIGLENIDVSPNPDRIAISLSQFRDKCRANGLGDPPINLLRTYLKESKDPAYIENNIPVKSRRSGKRVVCWLFHPKKEE
;
A
#
# COMPACT_ATOMS: atom_id res chain seq x y z
N MET A 1 5.52 -40.41 2.25
CA MET A 1 6.15 -39.08 2.42
C MET A 1 5.99 -38.34 1.11
N ASN A 2 4.98 -37.47 1.01
CA ASN A 2 4.76 -36.66 -0.18
C ASN A 2 5.62 -35.41 -0.08
N GLN A 3 6.59 -35.28 -0.99
CA GLN A 3 7.39 -34.07 -1.13
C GLN A 3 6.47 -32.91 -1.53
N VAL A 4 6.37 -31.92 -0.64
CA VAL A 4 5.84 -30.60 -0.96
C VAL A 4 6.81 -29.98 -1.96
N LYS A 5 6.40 -29.90 -3.23
CA LYS A 5 7.11 -29.08 -4.21
C LYS A 5 6.80 -27.62 -3.84
N THR A 6 7.79 -26.97 -3.24
CA THR A 6 7.81 -25.53 -3.04
C THR A 6 7.53 -24.80 -4.34
N VAL A 7 6.86 -23.67 -4.22
CA VAL A 7 6.49 -22.69 -5.26
C VAL A 7 7.74 -21.99 -5.81
N ASP A 8 8.80 -22.73 -6.12
CA ASP A 8 10.12 -22.15 -6.40
C ASP A 8 10.33 -21.79 -7.87
N THR A 9 9.36 -22.02 -8.76
CA THR A 9 9.45 -21.51 -10.14
C THR A 9 8.10 -21.49 -10.83
N VAL A 10 7.27 -20.50 -10.50
CA VAL A 10 6.14 -20.17 -11.39
C VAL A 10 6.72 -19.44 -12.61
N ASP A 11 6.52 -20.00 -13.80
CA ASP A 11 7.01 -19.43 -15.05
C ASP A 11 6.47 -18.01 -15.25
N LYS A 12 7.35 -17.08 -15.62
CA LYS A 12 7.00 -15.67 -15.88
C LYS A 12 5.88 -15.53 -16.90
N MET A 13 5.84 -16.37 -17.94
CA MET A 13 4.77 -16.37 -18.95
C MET A 13 3.43 -16.80 -18.36
N LEU A 14 3.44 -17.73 -17.39
CA LEU A 14 2.23 -18.17 -16.69
C LEU A 14 1.70 -17.06 -15.77
N LEU A 15 2.58 -16.35 -15.08
CA LEU A 15 2.18 -15.20 -14.25
C LEU A 15 1.62 -14.05 -15.07
N GLU A 16 2.22 -13.73 -16.22
CA GLU A 16 1.71 -12.72 -17.14
C GLU A 16 0.32 -13.09 -17.68
N ARG A 17 0.08 -14.38 -17.93
CA ARG A 17 -1.23 -14.88 -18.38
C ARG A 17 -2.27 -14.81 -17.26
N ILE A 18 -1.95 -15.24 -16.05
CA ILE A 18 -2.86 -15.18 -14.90
C ILE A 18 -3.20 -13.71 -14.58
N ALA A 19 -2.21 -12.81 -14.57
CA ALA A 19 -2.42 -11.38 -14.38
C ALA A 19 -3.40 -10.79 -15.42
N LYS A 20 -3.28 -11.22 -16.68
CA LYS A 20 -4.15 -10.77 -17.77
C LYS A 20 -5.57 -11.35 -17.68
N GLU A 21 -5.72 -12.60 -17.30
CA GLU A 21 -7.03 -13.24 -17.10
C GLU A 21 -7.75 -12.66 -15.86
N TRP A 22 -7.01 -12.34 -14.80
CA TRP A 22 -7.57 -11.75 -13.58
C TRP A 22 -7.92 -10.27 -13.70
N LYS A 23 -7.36 -9.55 -14.68
CA LYS A 23 -7.80 -8.20 -15.08
C LYS A 23 -9.31 -8.11 -15.33
N VAL A 24 -9.93 -9.23 -15.74
CA VAL A 24 -11.38 -9.36 -15.98
C VAL A 24 -12.17 -9.32 -14.66
N TYR A 25 -11.59 -9.81 -13.57
CA TYR A 25 -12.23 -9.88 -12.25
C TYR A 25 -11.91 -8.68 -11.35
N THR A 26 -10.82 -7.96 -11.64
CA THR A 26 -10.38 -6.78 -10.88
C THR A 26 -10.81 -5.45 -11.51
N ASP A 27 -11.88 -5.46 -12.32
CA ASP A 27 -12.45 -4.28 -12.98
C ASP A 27 -11.39 -3.44 -13.74
N GLY A 28 -10.52 -4.13 -14.48
CA GLY A 28 -9.54 -3.49 -15.38
C GLY A 28 -8.18 -3.14 -14.78
N TYR A 29 -7.94 -3.38 -13.48
CA TYR A 29 -6.61 -3.20 -12.89
C TYR A 29 -5.61 -4.23 -13.42
N LEU A 30 -4.51 -3.75 -14.02
CA LEU A 30 -3.35 -4.60 -14.36
C LEU A 30 -2.63 -4.98 -13.06
N LEU A 31 -2.76 -6.23 -12.65
CA LEU A 31 -1.95 -6.80 -11.58
C LEU A 31 -0.51 -6.96 -12.09
N ALA A 32 0.47 -6.40 -11.38
CA ALA A 32 1.86 -6.75 -11.64
C ALA A 32 2.07 -8.25 -11.34
N PRO A 33 3.01 -8.94 -12.02
CA PRO A 33 3.30 -10.35 -11.73
C PRO A 33 3.54 -10.65 -10.25
N GLN A 34 4.16 -9.70 -9.52
CA GLN A 34 4.36 -9.82 -8.08
C GLN A 34 3.04 -9.86 -7.30
N ASN A 35 2.04 -9.06 -7.68
CA ASN A 35 0.73 -9.06 -7.03
C ASN A 35 0.02 -10.41 -7.19
N VAL A 36 0.22 -11.08 -8.33
CA VAL A 36 -0.32 -12.42 -8.58
C VAL A 36 0.38 -13.44 -7.70
N MET A 37 1.71 -13.35 -7.56
CA MET A 37 2.46 -14.22 -6.64
C MET A 37 2.02 -14.03 -5.19
N ASP A 38 1.82 -12.78 -4.76
CA ASP A 38 1.33 -12.46 -3.41
C ASP A 38 -0.08 -13.03 -3.17
N MET A 39 -0.95 -13.01 -4.19
CA MET A 39 -2.29 -13.61 -4.14
C MET A 39 -2.27 -15.15 -4.15
N LEU A 40 -1.37 -15.77 -4.92
CA LEU A 40 -1.22 -17.22 -4.90
C LEU A 40 -0.70 -17.71 -3.54
N HIS A 41 0.25 -16.96 -2.97
CA HIS A 41 0.72 -17.20 -1.61
C HIS A 41 -0.42 -17.08 -0.57
N TRP A 42 -1.37 -16.16 -0.75
CA TRP A 42 -2.59 -16.08 0.10
C TRP A 42 -3.42 -17.37 0.06
N VAL A 43 -3.67 -17.92 -1.13
CA VAL A 43 -4.43 -19.17 -1.26
C VAL A 43 -3.71 -20.29 -0.49
N ASP A 44 -2.40 -20.38 -0.62
CA ASP A 44 -1.63 -21.44 0.04
C ASP A 44 -1.58 -21.29 1.56
N VAL A 45 -1.47 -20.07 2.10
CA VAL A 45 -1.54 -19.82 3.54
C VAL A 45 -2.93 -20.14 4.10
N VAL A 46 -4.02 -19.72 3.44
CA VAL A 46 -5.40 -19.99 3.89
C VAL A 46 -5.72 -21.48 3.92
N HIS A 47 -5.15 -22.24 2.98
CA HIS A 47 -5.33 -23.70 2.92
C HIS A 47 -4.29 -24.47 3.74
N GLY A 48 -3.45 -23.78 4.53
CA GLY A 48 -2.43 -24.41 5.38
C GLY A 48 -1.33 -25.14 4.60
N ARG A 49 -1.10 -24.76 3.34
CA ARG A 49 -0.12 -25.37 2.42
C ARG A 49 1.28 -24.75 2.52
N SER A 50 1.42 -23.61 3.19
CA SER A 50 2.71 -22.99 3.51
C SER A 50 2.71 -22.42 4.93
N GLU A 51 3.79 -22.62 5.69
CA GLU A 51 4.05 -21.88 6.92
C GLU A 51 4.85 -20.62 6.58
N GLY A 52 4.22 -19.45 6.67
CA GLY A 52 4.86 -18.19 6.34
C GLY A 52 4.00 -17.01 6.79
N HIS A 53 4.65 -16.02 7.41
CA HIS A 53 4.03 -14.72 7.60
C HIS A 53 3.73 -14.10 6.23
N TRP A 54 2.70 -13.25 6.19
CA TRP A 54 2.37 -12.48 5.00
C TRP A 54 3.64 -11.91 4.39
N PRO A 55 3.72 -11.82 3.06
CA PRO A 55 4.54 -10.78 2.49
C PRO A 55 4.05 -9.48 3.15
N GLU A 56 4.86 -8.81 4.00
CA GLU A 56 4.53 -7.59 4.78
C GLU A 56 4.13 -6.37 3.91
N HIS A 57 3.62 -6.61 2.71
CA HIS A 57 3.88 -5.76 1.57
C HIS A 57 2.83 -4.66 1.40
N TRP A 58 1.67 -4.71 2.05
CA TRP A 58 0.68 -3.62 1.95
C TRP A 58 -0.12 -3.42 3.24
N SER A 59 0.58 -3.37 4.36
CA SER A 59 0.03 -3.06 5.69
C SER A 59 0.06 -1.55 5.97
N VAL A 60 -0.57 -1.14 7.09
CA VAL A 60 -0.37 0.19 7.68
C VAL A 60 1.13 0.47 7.89
N GLN A 61 1.87 -0.52 8.40
CA GLN A 61 3.30 -0.38 8.67
C GLN A 61 4.06 -0.06 7.39
N PHE A 62 3.81 -0.81 6.33
CA PHE A 62 4.43 -0.60 5.03
C PHE A 62 4.18 0.80 4.46
N PHE A 63 2.97 1.34 4.64
CA PHE A 63 2.69 2.72 4.25
C PHE A 63 3.57 3.70 5.01
N TRP A 64 3.66 3.56 6.34
CA TRP A 64 4.48 4.45 7.16
C TRP A 64 5.98 4.30 6.91
N ASP A 65 6.48 3.08 6.65
CA ASP A 65 7.88 2.86 6.25
C ASP A 65 8.24 3.64 4.97
N ARG A 66 7.30 3.73 4.03
CA ARG A 66 7.49 4.54 2.82
C ARG A 66 7.40 6.03 3.10
N VAL A 67 6.48 6.45 3.98
CA VAL A 67 6.40 7.84 4.42
C VAL A 67 7.70 8.27 5.08
N GLU A 68 8.28 7.43 5.94
CA GLU A 68 9.57 7.66 6.59
C GLU A 68 10.71 7.78 5.56
N LYS A 69 10.80 6.83 4.61
CA LYS A 69 11.81 6.88 3.54
C LYS A 69 11.73 8.13 2.66
N ILE A 70 10.53 8.67 2.45
CA ILE A 70 10.32 9.89 1.65
C ILE A 70 10.52 11.15 2.51
N GLY A 71 10.33 11.05 3.82
CA GLY A 71 10.27 12.17 4.75
C GLY A 71 8.86 12.73 4.88
N LEU A 72 8.38 12.89 6.12
CA LEU A 72 7.04 13.39 6.41
C LEU A 72 6.86 14.83 5.90
N GLU A 73 7.91 15.65 5.98
CA GLU A 73 7.96 17.01 5.42
C GLU A 73 7.79 17.05 3.90
N ASN A 74 7.96 15.92 3.22
CA ASN A 74 7.76 15.74 1.78
C ASN A 74 6.42 15.12 1.40
N ILE A 75 5.63 14.65 2.38
CA ILE A 75 4.31 14.06 2.15
C ILE A 75 3.18 14.85 2.81
N ASP A 76 3.39 15.34 4.03
CA ASP A 76 2.39 16.08 4.79
C ASP A 76 2.08 17.43 4.12
N VAL A 77 0.81 17.60 3.77
CA VAL A 77 0.29 18.84 3.19
C VAL A 77 -0.51 19.68 4.19
N SER A 78 -0.64 19.22 5.43
CA SER A 78 -1.37 19.91 6.49
C SER A 78 -0.74 21.27 6.80
N PRO A 79 -1.56 22.33 6.95
CA PRO A 79 -1.10 23.58 7.54
C PRO A 79 -1.14 23.54 9.09
N ASN A 80 -1.80 22.56 9.70
CA ASN A 80 -1.97 22.44 11.14
C ASN A 80 -0.94 21.46 11.73
N PRO A 81 -0.11 21.86 12.71
CA PRO A 81 0.89 20.98 13.34
C PRO A 81 0.28 19.81 14.12
N ASP A 82 -0.97 19.91 14.59
CA ASP A 82 -1.63 18.86 15.38
C ASP A 82 -2.20 17.73 14.52
N ARG A 83 -1.98 17.78 13.20
CA ARG A 83 -2.55 16.83 12.23
C ARG A 83 -1.59 16.59 11.08
N ILE A 84 -1.47 15.32 10.70
CA ILE A 84 -0.82 14.91 9.45
C ILE A 84 -1.90 14.77 8.39
N ALA A 85 -1.74 15.40 7.23
CA ALA A 85 -2.64 15.27 6.09
C ALA A 85 -1.89 14.73 4.88
N ILE A 86 -2.26 13.53 4.44
CA ILE A 86 -1.59 12.83 3.32
C ILE A 86 -2.58 12.60 2.18
N SER A 87 -2.24 13.09 0.99
CA SER A 87 -2.97 12.73 -0.22
C SER A 87 -2.40 11.45 -0.82
N LEU A 88 -3.21 10.39 -0.93
CA LEU A 88 -2.76 9.10 -1.48
C LEU A 88 -2.29 9.19 -2.94
N SER A 89 -2.86 10.12 -3.73
CA SER A 89 -2.37 10.35 -5.10
C SER A 89 -0.95 10.92 -5.09
N GLN A 90 -0.70 11.94 -4.26
CA GLN A 90 0.62 12.56 -4.17
C GLN A 90 1.64 11.62 -3.54
N PHE A 91 1.22 10.83 -2.55
CA PHE A 91 2.02 9.75 -1.96
C PHE A 91 2.48 8.75 -3.03
N ARG A 92 1.58 8.29 -3.91
CA ARG A 92 1.91 7.40 -5.03
C ARG A 92 2.95 8.02 -5.95
N ASP A 93 2.75 9.27 -6.33
CA ASP A 93 3.66 9.98 -7.23
C ASP A 93 5.05 10.13 -6.58
N LYS A 94 5.09 10.40 -5.27
CA LYS A 94 6.34 10.44 -4.49
C LYS A 94 7.03 9.09 -4.36
N CYS A 95 6.28 8.00 -4.19
CA CYS A 95 6.85 6.65 -4.18
C CYS A 95 7.54 6.34 -5.52
N ARG A 96 6.88 6.67 -6.65
CA ARG A 96 7.45 6.49 -7.99
C ARG A 96 8.71 7.34 -8.20
N ALA A 97 8.66 8.61 -7.79
CA ALA A 97 9.81 9.53 -7.92
C ALA A 97 11.03 9.10 -7.10
N ASN A 98 10.83 8.39 -5.99
CA ASN A 98 11.89 7.86 -5.13
C ASN A 98 12.28 6.40 -5.45
N GLY A 99 11.78 5.81 -6.54
CA GLY A 99 12.10 4.44 -6.91
C GLY A 99 11.55 3.37 -5.96
N LEU A 100 10.57 3.70 -5.11
CA LEU A 100 9.96 2.78 -4.13
C LEU A 100 8.86 1.89 -4.75
N GLY A 101 8.65 1.98 -6.07
CA GLY A 101 7.58 1.25 -6.76
C GLY A 101 6.18 1.80 -6.51
N ASP A 102 5.20 1.26 -7.22
CA ASP A 102 3.84 1.81 -7.24
C ASP A 102 2.95 1.22 -6.13
N PRO A 103 2.47 2.02 -5.17
CA PRO A 103 1.58 1.51 -4.13
C PRO A 103 0.14 1.22 -4.64
N PRO A 104 -0.50 0.10 -4.24
CA PRO A 104 -1.88 -0.24 -4.51
C PRO A 104 -2.79 0.59 -3.60
N ILE A 105 -3.11 1.80 -4.06
CA ILE A 105 -3.93 2.77 -3.32
C ILE A 105 -5.27 2.19 -2.85
N ASN A 106 -5.88 1.28 -3.63
CA ASN A 106 -7.14 0.65 -3.23
C ASN A 106 -7.00 -0.21 -1.98
N LEU A 107 -5.91 -0.95 -1.82
CA LEU A 107 -5.64 -1.72 -0.61
C LEU A 107 -5.33 -0.79 0.56
N LEU A 108 -4.52 0.25 0.34
CA LEU A 108 -4.23 1.24 1.39
C LEU A 108 -5.51 1.91 1.92
N ARG A 109 -6.50 2.20 1.07
CA ARG A 109 -7.80 2.73 1.52
C ARG A 109 -8.55 1.81 2.49
N THR A 110 -8.31 0.51 2.42
CA THR A 110 -8.89 -0.47 3.34
C THR A 110 -8.16 -0.44 4.68
N TYR A 111 -6.84 -0.57 4.67
CA TYR A 111 -6.05 -0.80 5.88
C TYR A 111 -5.65 0.48 6.63
N LEU A 112 -5.54 1.64 5.99
CA LEU A 112 -5.08 2.87 6.65
C LEU A 112 -5.97 3.32 7.81
N LYS A 113 -7.24 2.89 7.82
CA LYS A 113 -8.17 3.12 8.94
C LYS A 113 -7.74 2.42 10.23
N GLU A 114 -6.91 1.39 10.11
CA GLU A 114 -6.37 0.62 11.23
C GLU A 114 -5.09 1.24 11.81
N SER A 115 -4.65 2.39 11.28
CA SER A 115 -3.45 3.06 11.75
C SER A 115 -3.61 3.55 13.19
N LYS A 116 -2.76 3.03 14.08
CA LYS A 116 -2.77 3.38 15.51
C LYS A 116 -1.74 4.45 15.87
N ASP A 117 -0.63 4.51 15.13
CA ASP A 117 0.43 5.48 15.36
C ASP A 117 1.26 5.69 14.08
N PRO A 118 1.18 6.85 13.40
CA PRO A 118 0.22 7.94 13.59
C PRO A 118 -1.25 7.47 13.57
N ALA A 119 -2.09 7.95 14.49
CA ALA A 119 -3.45 7.44 14.66
C ALA A 119 -4.41 7.97 13.59
N TYR A 120 -5.18 7.10 12.94
CA TYR A 120 -6.17 7.50 11.94
C TYR A 120 -7.28 8.37 12.54
N ILE A 121 -7.65 9.44 11.83
CA ILE A 121 -8.76 10.34 12.19
C ILE A 121 -9.90 10.17 11.18
N GLU A 122 -9.65 10.52 9.92
CA GLU A 122 -10.69 10.60 8.89
C GLU A 122 -10.07 10.56 7.48
N ASN A 123 -10.86 10.17 6.49
CA ASN A 123 -10.44 10.12 5.10
C ASN A 123 -11.37 10.93 4.18
N ASN A 124 -10.89 11.23 2.97
CA ASN A 124 -11.60 12.04 1.97
C ASN A 124 -11.79 13.51 2.37
N ILE A 125 -10.90 14.07 3.18
CA ILE A 125 -11.01 15.45 3.66
C ILE A 125 -10.30 16.41 2.71
N PRO A 126 -11.00 17.44 2.18
CA PRO A 126 -10.36 18.47 1.38
C PRO A 126 -9.47 19.35 2.26
N VAL A 127 -8.15 19.30 2.04
CA VAL A 127 -7.17 20.14 2.73
C VAL A 127 -6.53 21.09 1.73
N LYS A 128 -6.40 22.37 2.08
CA LYS A 128 -5.61 23.32 1.29
C LYS A 128 -4.13 23.03 1.53
N SER A 129 -3.46 22.50 0.52
CA SER A 129 -2.04 22.15 0.59
C SER A 129 -1.19 23.37 0.89
N ARG A 130 -0.39 23.31 1.96
CA ARG A 130 0.61 24.35 2.30
C ARG A 130 1.60 24.60 1.15
N ARG A 131 1.89 23.57 0.33
CA ARG A 131 2.94 23.63 -0.69
C ARG A 131 2.47 24.13 -2.04
N SER A 132 1.31 23.64 -2.49
CA SER A 132 0.78 24.00 -3.82
C SER A 132 -0.30 25.08 -3.78
N GLY A 133 -0.83 25.41 -2.59
CA GLY A 133 -1.97 26.30 -2.41
C GLY A 133 -3.31 25.73 -2.90
N LYS A 134 -3.31 24.56 -3.54
CA LYS A 134 -4.49 23.87 -4.09
C LYS A 134 -5.17 23.02 -3.02
N ARG A 135 -6.49 22.82 -3.17
CA ARG A 135 -7.24 21.85 -2.36
C ARG A 135 -6.99 20.44 -2.88
N VAL A 136 -6.62 19.54 -1.97
CA VAL A 136 -6.37 18.13 -2.25
C VAL A 136 -7.08 17.25 -1.24
N VAL A 137 -7.61 16.13 -1.72
CA VAL A 137 -8.31 15.16 -0.87
C VAL A 137 -7.27 14.33 -0.10
N CYS A 138 -7.40 14.33 1.22
CA CYS A 138 -6.41 13.77 2.13
C CYS A 138 -7.01 12.75 3.11
N TRP A 139 -6.09 11.95 3.64
CA TRP A 139 -6.25 11.13 4.82
C TRP A 139 -5.61 11.87 6.00
N LEU A 140 -6.33 11.96 7.10
CA LEU A 140 -5.92 12.68 8.30
C LEU A 140 -5.49 11.70 9.38
N PHE A 141 -4.38 12.03 10.04
CA PHE A 141 -3.84 11.27 11.15
C PHE A 141 -3.43 12.22 12.28
N HIS A 142 -3.51 11.77 13.53
CA HIS A 142 -2.86 12.43 14.64
C HIS A 142 -1.35 12.17 14.56
N PRO A 143 -0.51 13.19 14.75
CA PRO A 143 0.93 13.00 14.81
C PRO A 143 1.30 12.03 15.92
N LYS A 144 2.41 11.33 15.73
CA LYS A 144 2.97 10.41 16.72
C LYS A 144 3.19 11.17 18.03
N LYS A 145 2.71 10.61 19.14
CA LYS A 145 2.98 11.20 20.46
C LYS A 145 4.46 11.02 20.74
N GLU A 146 5.17 12.12 20.96
CA GLU A 146 6.50 12.06 21.57
C GLU A 146 6.28 11.65 23.03
N GLU A 147 6.79 10.48 23.42
CA GLU A 147 6.89 10.03 24.82
C GLU A 147 8.14 10.61 25.48
#